data_AF-A0A3A4WDV6-F1
#
_entry.id   AF-A0A3A4WDV6-F1
#
_cell.length_a   1.000
_cell.length_b   1.000
_cell.length_c   1.000
_cell.angle_alpha   90.00
_cell.angle_beta   90.00
_cell.angle_gamma   90.00
#
_symmetry.space_group_name_H-M   'P 1'
#
loop_
_entity.id
_entity.type
_entity.pdbx_description
1 polymer ?
#
loop_
_entity_poly.entity_id
_entity_poly.type
_entity_poly.pdbx_seq_one_letter_code
_entity_poly.pdbx_strand_id
1 'polypeptide(L)'
;MTESRTQKIIREFLQDLQLDVIEERIINYIVREVRLGRRLSSVLQDPYIKNRLTQQQVDEIIESPEVLEAVERELAEAFETQDFKFKE
;
A
#
# COMPACT_ATOMS: atom_id res chain seq x y z
N MET A 1 -20.20 -0.70 32.49
CA MET A 1 -19.85 0.74 32.62
C MET A 1 -19.91 1.31 31.23
N THR A 2 -20.79 2.28 30.97
CA THR A 2 -20.95 2.90 29.65
C THR A 2 -19.72 3.74 29.34
N GLU A 3 -19.10 3.54 28.18
CA GLU A 3 -17.93 4.30 27.74
C GLU A 3 -18.25 5.80 27.71
N SER A 4 -17.36 6.63 28.25
CA SER A 4 -17.52 8.09 28.20
C SER A 4 -17.43 8.57 26.75
N ARG A 5 -18.25 9.56 26.36
CA ARG A 5 -18.20 10.19 25.03
C ARG A 5 -16.78 10.62 24.64
N THR A 6 -16.00 11.11 25.61
CA THR A 6 -14.60 11.49 25.42
C THR A 6 -13.70 10.30 25.13
N GLN A 7 -13.92 9.15 25.80
CA GLN A 7 -13.14 7.93 25.56
C GLN A 7 -13.39 7.37 24.16
N LYS A 8 -14.65 7.42 23.68
CA LYS A 8 -14.99 7.00 22.31
C LYS A 8 -14.27 7.85 21.25
N ILE A 9 -14.31 9.18 21.38
CA ILE A 9 -13.67 10.09 20.43
C ILE A 9 -12.15 9.88 20.40
N ILE A 10 -11.52 9.74 21.57
CA ILE A 10 -10.07 9.47 21.65
C ILE A 10 -9.73 8.13 21.00
N ARG A 11 -10.55 7.10 21.19
CA ARG A 11 -10.34 5.79 20.57
C ARG A 11 -10.44 5.84 19.05
N GLU A 12 -11.49 6.48 18.52
CA GLU A 12 -11.68 6.64 17.07
C GLU A 12 -10.51 7.41 16.46
N PHE A 13 -10.12 8.56 17.04
CA PHE A 13 -8.98 9.33 16.56
C PHE A 13 -7.66 8.54 16.57
N LEU A 14 -7.40 7.77 17.63
CA LEU A 14 -6.20 6.94 17.72
C LEU A 14 -6.22 5.77 16.73
N GLN A 15 -7.40 5.26 16.38
CA GLN A 15 -7.56 4.24 15.34
C GLN A 15 -7.26 4.84 13.97
N ASP A 16 -7.83 6.00 13.67
CA ASP A 16 -7.60 6.71 12.40
C ASP A 16 -6.11 7.03 12.22
N LEU A 17 -5.46 7.59 13.24
CA LEU A 17 -4.02 7.89 13.20
C LEU A 17 -3.14 6.63 13.05
N GLN A 18 -3.56 5.50 13.61
CA GLN A 18 -2.85 4.22 13.41
C GLN A 18 -3.01 3.70 11.99
N LEU A 19 -4.17 3.91 11.36
CA LEU A 19 -4.41 3.53 9.97
C LEU A 19 -3.51 4.33 9.03
N ASP A 20 -3.44 5.65 9.18
CA ASP A 20 -2.59 6.53 8.35
C ASP A 20 -1.12 6.06 8.33
N VAL A 21 -0.56 5.71 9.50
CA VAL A 21 0.84 5.26 9.61
C VAL A 21 1.05 3.87 8.99
N ILE A 22 0.06 2.98 9.07
CA ILE A 22 0.14 1.65 8.46
C ILE A 22 0.07 1.77 6.94
N GLU A 23 -0.84 2.60 6.44
CA GLU A 23 -1.02 2.85 5.01
C GLU A 23 0.24 3.46 4.40
N GLU A 24 0.80 4.51 5.01
CA GLU A 24 2.05 5.13 4.54
C GLU A 24 3.20 4.11 4.48
N ARG A 25 3.31 3.21 5.46
CA ARG A 25 4.31 2.14 5.46
C ARG A 25 4.08 1.12 4.35
N ILE A 26 2.82 0.82 4.04
CA ILE A 26 2.48 -0.14 2.98
C ILE A 26 2.70 0.48 1.60
N ILE A 27 2.34 1.76 1.40
CA ILE A 27 2.66 2.50 0.17
C ILE A 27 4.17 2.48 -0.08
N ASN A 28 4.97 2.87 0.90
CA ASN A 28 6.43 2.85 0.80
C ASN A 28 6.99 1.45 0.51
N TYR A 29 6.38 0.41 1.10
CA TYR A 29 6.74 -0.97 0.82
C TYR A 29 6.46 -1.34 -0.64
N ILE A 30 5.24 -1.10 -1.13
CA ILE A 30 4.83 -1.40 -2.51
C ILE A 30 5.74 -0.68 -3.51
N VAL A 31 5.94 0.62 -3.34
CA VAL A 31 6.81 1.44 -4.21
C VAL A 31 8.22 0.86 -4.27
N ARG A 32 8.78 0.46 -3.14
CA ARG A 32 10.12 -0.13 -3.10
C ARG A 32 10.17 -1.46 -3.84
N GLU A 33 9.22 -2.35 -3.60
CA GLU A 33 9.24 -3.69 -4.23
C GLU A 33 9.00 -3.61 -5.75
N VAL A 34 8.12 -2.71 -6.20
CA VAL A 34 7.89 -2.43 -7.62
C VAL A 34 9.17 -1.91 -8.28
N ARG A 35 9.87 -0.96 -7.66
CA ARG A 35 11.18 -0.45 -8.13
C ARG A 35 12.30 -1.50 -8.14
N LEU A 36 12.13 -2.62 -7.44
CA LEU A 36 13.04 -3.77 -7.50
C LEU A 36 12.68 -4.74 -8.63
N GLY A 37 11.67 -4.42 -9.44
CA GLY A 37 11.16 -5.19 -10.56
C GLY A 37 10.20 -6.32 -10.17
N ARG A 38 9.66 -6.33 -8.94
CA ARG A 38 8.61 -7.30 -8.57
C ARG A 38 7.27 -6.88 -9.17
N ARG A 39 6.48 -7.86 -9.59
CA ARG A 39 5.10 -7.62 -10.05
C ARG A 39 4.26 -7.00 -8.94
N LEU A 40 3.56 -5.91 -9.23
CA LEU A 40 2.59 -5.33 -8.29
C LEU A 40 1.60 -6.39 -7.78
N SER A 41 1.08 -7.23 -8.67
CA SER A 41 0.16 -8.31 -8.29
C SER A 41 0.77 -9.31 -7.31
N SER A 42 2.05 -9.66 -7.45
CA SER A 42 2.76 -10.52 -6.47
C SER A 42 2.93 -9.78 -5.13
N VAL A 43 3.35 -8.52 -5.15
CA VAL A 43 3.57 -7.71 -3.95
C VAL A 43 2.28 -7.58 -3.14
N LEU A 44 1.13 -7.35 -3.80
CA LEU A 44 -0.18 -7.26 -3.15
C LEU A 44 -0.61 -8.55 -2.45
N GLN A 45 -0.02 -9.70 -2.82
CA GLN A 45 -0.26 -10.98 -2.14
C GLN A 45 0.65 -11.20 -0.92
N ASP A 46 1.61 -10.32 -0.66
CA ASP A 46 2.55 -10.51 0.43
C ASP A 46 1.82 -10.52 1.79
N PRO A 47 2.18 -11.45 2.71
CA PRO A 47 1.55 -11.53 4.04
C PRO A 47 1.61 -10.21 4.82
N TYR A 48 2.62 -9.38 4.54
CA TYR A 48 2.76 -8.05 5.14
C TYR A 48 1.57 -7.13 4.84
N ILE A 49 0.98 -7.25 3.65
CA ILE A 49 -0.17 -6.45 3.20
C ILE A 49 -1.47 -7.14 3.63
N LYS A 50 -1.65 -8.42 3.26
CA LYS A 50 -2.92 -9.15 3.48
C LYS A 50 -3.32 -9.27 4.95
N ASN A 51 -2.35 -9.26 5.87
CA ASN A 51 -2.62 -9.36 7.31
C ASN A 51 -2.93 -8.00 7.96
N ARG A 52 -2.80 -6.89 7.23
CA ARG A 52 -2.87 -5.54 7.78
C ARG A 52 -3.95 -4.67 7.16
N LEU A 53 -4.35 -4.97 5.93
CA LEU A 53 -5.35 -4.20 5.21
C LEU A 53 -6.50 -5.08 4.77
N THR A 54 -7.69 -4.48 4.75
CA THR A 54 -8.83 -5.03 4.05
C THR A 54 -8.66 -4.87 2.55
N GLN A 55 -9.46 -5.61 1.76
CA GLN A 55 -9.41 -5.47 0.29
C GLN A 55 -9.75 -4.04 -0.15
N GLN A 56 -10.71 -3.39 0.49
CA GLN A 56 -11.08 -2.01 0.18
C GLN A 56 -9.91 -1.05 0.38
N GLN A 57 -9.18 -1.16 1.50
CA GLN A 57 -8.01 -0.32 1.75
C GLN A 57 -6.87 -0.59 0.77
N VAL A 58 -6.74 -1.85 0.31
CA VAL A 58 -5.78 -2.18 -0.76
C VAL A 58 -6.15 -1.47 -2.06
N ASP A 59 -7.44 -1.46 -2.41
CA ASP A 59 -7.92 -0.78 -3.61
C ASP A 59 -7.63 0.73 -3.54
N GLU A 60 -7.87 1.36 -2.38
CA GLU A 60 -7.54 2.77 -2.12
C GLU A 60 -6.03 3.06 -2.20
N ILE A 61 -5.18 2.18 -1.65
CA ILE A 61 -3.72 2.33 -1.72
C ILE A 61 -3.18 2.22 -3.15
N ILE A 62 -3.75 1.34 -3.99
CA ILE A 62 -3.29 1.17 -5.37
C ILE A 62 -3.56 2.44 -6.20
N GLU A 63 -4.58 3.20 -5.84
CA GLU A 63 -4.92 4.49 -6.44
C GLU A 63 -4.04 5.64 -5.92
N SER A 64 -3.15 5.40 -4.94
CA SER A 64 -2.27 6.45 -4.42
C SER A 64 -1.31 6.96 -5.50
N PRO A 65 -1.05 8.28 -5.57
CA PRO A 65 -0.13 8.85 -6.56
C PRO A 65 1.24 8.20 -6.54
N GLU A 66 1.77 7.87 -5.36
CA GLU A 66 3.10 7.29 -5.19
C GLU A 66 3.19 5.88 -5.80
N VAL A 67 2.15 5.06 -5.63
CA VAL A 67 2.08 3.72 -6.21
C VAL A 67 1.92 3.81 -7.72
N LEU A 68 1.02 4.67 -8.21
CA LEU A 68 0.82 4.92 -9.63
C LEU A 68 2.11 5.37 -10.32
N GLU A 69 2.79 6.39 -9.78
CA GLU A 69 4.06 6.89 -10.31
C GLU A 69 5.16 5.83 -10.34
N ALA A 70 5.22 4.96 -9.33
CA ALA A 70 6.19 3.88 -9.29
C ALA A 70 5.92 2.84 -10.39
N VAL A 71 4.65 2.47 -10.58
CA VAL A 71 4.24 1.50 -11.61
C VAL A 71 4.44 2.08 -13.02
N GLU A 72 4.04 3.32 -13.25
CA GLU A 72 4.24 4.00 -14.54
C GLU A 72 5.72 4.07 -14.93
N ARG A 73 6.59 4.39 -13.97
CA ARG A 73 8.03 4.45 -14.20
C ARG A 73 8.60 3.09 -14.61
N GLU A 74 8.27 2.04 -13.88
CA GLU A 74 8.75 0.68 -14.21
C GLU A 74 8.18 0.20 -15.55
N LEU A 75 6.93 0.53 -15.86
CA LEU A 75 6.35 0.23 -17.18
C LEU A 75 7.08 0.97 -18.29
N ALA A 76 7.35 2.27 -18.13
CA ALA A 76 8.09 3.06 -19.10
C ALA A 76 9.50 2.48 -19.33
N GLU A 77 10.22 2.14 -18.27
CA GLU A 77 11.54 1.51 -18.35
C GLU A 77 11.48 0.14 -19.06
N ALA A 78 10.48 -0.69 -18.75
CA ALA A 78 10.29 -1.96 -19.44
C ALA A 78 10.01 -1.79 -20.94
N PHE A 79 9.26 -0.76 -21.34
CA PHE A 79 9.02 -0.45 -22.76
C PHE A 79 10.28 0.07 -23.46
N GLU A 80 11.05 0.94 -22.82
CA GLU A 80 12.31 1.48 -23.36
C GLU A 80 13.35 0.37 -23.57
N THR A 81 13.46 -0.53 -22.60
CA THR A 81 14.42 -1.64 -22.63
C THR A 81 13.92 -2.85 -23.43
N GLN A 82 12.63 -2.88 -23.80
CA GLN A 82 11.91 -4.04 -24.34
C GLN A 82 12.05 -5.28 -23.44
N ASP A 83 12.25 -5.08 -22.14
CA ASP A 83 12.61 -6.10 -21.19
C ASP A 83 11.59 -6.16 -20.04
N PHE A 84 10.53 -6.94 -20.24
CA PHE A 84 9.44 -7.13 -19.29
C PHE A 84 9.82 -8.11 -18.16
N LYS A 85 11.01 -7.95 -17.57
CA LYS A 85 11.55 -8.76 -16.46
C LYS A 85 10.83 -8.50 -15.15
N PHE A 86 9.54 -8.80 -15.13
CA PHE A 86 8.80 -8.85 -13.89
C PHE A 86 9.15 -10.14 -13.16
N LYS A 87 9.97 -10.04 -12.09
CA LYS A 87 10.31 -11.17 -11.23
C LYS A 87 9.04 -11.66 -10.50
N GLU A 88 8.85 -12.97 -10.46
CA GLU A 88 7.73 -13.63 -9.75
C GLU A 88 7.86 -13.49 -8.23
#